data_AF-A0A948XJM0-F1
#
_entry.id   AF-A0A948XJM0-F1
#
_cell.length_a   1.000
_cell.length_b   1.000
_cell.length_c   1.000
_cell.angle_alpha   90.00
_cell.angle_beta   90.00
_cell.angle_gamma   90.00
#
_symmetry.space_group_name_H-M   'P 1'
#
loop_
_entity.id
_entity.type
_entity.pdbx_description
1 polymer ?
#
loop_
_entity_poly.entity_id
_entity_poly.type
_entity_poly.pdbx_seq_one_letter_code
_entity_poly.pdbx_strand_id
1 'polypeptide(L)'
;MLVVEGGGFLGKPEVLVSKHGGINEAFKDRLLVCSPVKNKVVLVNPEIDSSLDLKQKEESSLPLFVRSAFPYLIKRKQGEQLLEGWSGHERSTLFTRKKFKDKQGRWYRDVDFKGNGYVRNGTVELPGGVARAGLVGVPSLFGLLEIKEAFKEYEKSEEFLAAGIRAPRILAIINLEEIIYGGGKLSLEKARERGIINKDFQPAILVRAFGTRARPRDISEGTGLNKETKKVILEDAKELVGEELGRGKINPLTNAEYLDWFAGTLGYNVGMVHRRGDLHGLLSGHNVTLDVRLCDLDTVEKIKNNKERLDEIRFARNHSLKGMVSSLKLSESCFYIAANNFQRSYYSAFHEGERRYGW
;
A
#
# COMPACT_ATOMS: atom_id res chain seq x y z
N MET A 1 1.27 30.69 -32.88
CA MET A 1 2.73 30.52 -32.72
C MET A 1 3.09 31.12 -31.37
N LEU A 2 3.24 30.27 -30.36
CA LEU A 2 3.64 30.67 -29.01
C LEU A 2 4.50 29.55 -28.44
N VAL A 3 5.65 29.99 -27.95
CA VAL A 3 6.89 29.26 -27.70
C VAL A 3 6.69 28.20 -26.61
N VAL A 4 7.14 26.98 -26.91
CA VAL A 4 7.37 25.91 -25.93
C VAL A 4 8.85 25.96 -25.59
N GLU A 5 9.19 26.55 -24.45
CA GLU A 5 10.52 26.40 -23.85
C GLU A 5 10.50 25.31 -22.79
N GLY A 6 11.51 24.45 -22.89
CA GLY A 6 11.67 23.23 -22.12
C GLY A 6 11.99 23.44 -20.64
N GLY A 7 11.62 22.44 -19.86
CA GLY A 7 12.04 22.28 -18.48
C GLY A 7 11.43 21.01 -17.87
N GLY A 8 12.26 19.98 -17.71
CA GLY A 8 12.11 18.95 -16.67
C GLY A 8 10.94 17.98 -16.78
N PHE A 9 11.28 16.75 -17.18
CA PHE A 9 10.44 15.55 -17.18
C PHE A 9 9.95 15.17 -15.76
N LEU A 10 8.91 15.82 -15.25
CA LEU A 10 8.04 15.28 -14.20
C LEU A 10 6.61 15.39 -14.72
N GLY A 11 6.12 14.30 -15.30
CA GLY A 11 4.71 14.19 -15.68
C GLY A 11 3.85 14.56 -14.47
N LYS A 12 2.97 15.55 -14.65
CA LYS A 12 1.98 15.93 -13.63
C LYS A 12 1.31 14.65 -13.14
N PRO A 13 1.18 14.43 -11.81
CA PRO A 13 0.46 13.26 -11.32
C PRO A 13 -0.93 13.28 -11.95
N GLU A 14 -1.24 12.25 -12.74
CA GLU A 14 -2.60 11.94 -13.16
C GLU A 14 -3.36 11.51 -11.89
N VAL A 15 -3.73 12.49 -11.06
CA VAL A 15 -4.97 12.40 -10.31
C VAL A 15 -6.04 12.08 -11.37
N LEU A 16 -7.05 11.27 -11.04
CA LEU A 16 -8.18 10.97 -11.93
C LEU A 16 -8.93 12.28 -12.29
N VAL A 17 -8.34 13.05 -13.18
CA VAL A 17 -8.92 14.17 -13.89
C VAL A 17 -9.76 13.48 -14.95
N SER A 18 -11.05 13.77 -14.97
CA SER A 18 -11.92 13.29 -16.04
C SER A 18 -11.30 13.64 -17.39
N LYS A 19 -11.69 12.94 -18.46
CA LYS A 19 -11.32 13.31 -19.85
C LYS A 19 -11.61 14.79 -20.21
N HIS A 20 -12.26 15.55 -19.33
CA HIS A 20 -12.60 16.96 -19.47
C HIS A 20 -11.90 17.91 -18.48
N GLY A 21 -10.77 17.51 -17.86
CA GLY A 21 -9.96 18.47 -17.08
C GLY A 21 -10.49 18.81 -15.69
N GLY A 22 -11.59 18.18 -15.24
CA GLY A 22 -12.17 18.36 -13.91
C GLY A 22 -11.80 17.21 -12.96
N ILE A 23 -11.50 17.54 -11.69
CA ILE A 23 -11.42 16.54 -10.61
C ILE A 23 -12.80 15.86 -10.52
N ASN A 24 -12.85 14.53 -10.58
CA ASN A 24 -14.07 13.80 -10.32
C ASN A 24 -14.59 14.17 -8.90
N GLU A 25 -15.79 14.76 -8.81
CA GLU A 25 -16.40 15.19 -7.54
C GLU A 25 -16.38 14.07 -6.49
N ALA A 26 -16.55 12.80 -6.91
CA ALA A 26 -16.52 11.63 -6.03
C ALA A 26 -15.18 11.38 -5.32
N PHE A 27 -14.10 12.03 -5.76
CA PHE A 27 -12.74 11.89 -5.23
C PHE A 27 -12.20 13.15 -4.58
N LYS A 28 -12.91 14.29 -4.64
CA LYS A 28 -12.43 15.56 -4.04
C LYS A 28 -12.16 15.43 -2.55
N ASP A 29 -13.02 14.71 -1.83
CA ASP A 29 -12.91 14.52 -0.38
C ASP A 29 -11.73 13.62 0.02
N ARG A 30 -11.03 13.02 -0.95
CA ARG A 30 -9.85 12.18 -0.74
C ARG A 30 -8.55 12.91 -1.04
N LEU A 31 -8.62 14.12 -1.57
CA LEU A 31 -7.43 14.87 -1.91
C LEU A 31 -6.85 15.51 -0.66
N LEU A 32 -5.54 15.31 -0.49
CA LEU A 32 -4.75 15.85 0.60
C LEU A 32 -3.66 16.73 0.01
N VAL A 33 -3.46 17.90 0.61
CA VAL A 33 -2.31 18.75 0.29
C VAL A 33 -1.10 18.16 0.99
N CYS A 34 -0.14 17.70 0.20
CA CYS A 34 1.14 17.23 0.67
C CYS A 34 2.24 18.22 0.29
N SER A 35 3.17 18.45 1.20
CA SER A 35 4.24 19.42 1.06
C SER A 35 5.60 18.72 1.10
N PRO A 36 6.61 19.26 0.38
CA PRO A 36 7.98 18.83 0.57
C PRO A 36 8.44 19.26 1.96
N VAL A 37 9.20 18.41 2.63
CA VAL A 37 9.86 18.66 3.93
C VAL A 37 11.33 18.30 3.79
N LYS A 38 12.21 18.93 4.57
CA LYS A 38 13.64 18.61 4.52
C LYS A 38 13.85 17.11 4.79
N ASN A 39 14.65 16.47 3.94
CA ASN A 39 14.80 15.02 3.93
C ASN A 39 16.13 14.59 3.29
N LYS A 40 16.41 13.29 3.40
CA LYS A 40 17.56 12.66 2.75
C LYS A 40 17.19 11.28 2.24
N VAL A 41 17.34 11.02 0.94
CA VAL A 41 17.13 9.70 0.37
C VAL A 41 18.22 8.76 0.88
N VAL A 42 17.85 7.69 1.57
CA VAL A 42 18.82 6.73 2.13
C VAL A 42 18.95 5.46 1.30
N LEU A 43 17.92 5.12 0.53
CA LEU A 43 17.89 3.98 -0.38
C LEU A 43 17.13 4.35 -1.65
N VAL A 44 17.67 3.97 -2.80
CA VAL A 44 16.96 3.90 -4.08
C VAL A 44 17.09 2.45 -4.57
N ASN A 45 15.96 1.81 -4.87
CA ASN A 45 15.98 0.40 -5.26
C ASN A 45 16.58 0.22 -6.65
N PRO A 46 17.69 -0.53 -6.80
CA PRO A 46 18.35 -0.70 -8.10
C PRO A 46 17.56 -1.60 -9.07
N GLU A 47 16.54 -2.34 -8.60
CA GLU A 47 15.78 -3.29 -9.43
C GLU A 47 14.69 -2.63 -10.28
N ILE A 48 14.59 -1.30 -10.24
CA ILE A 48 13.55 -0.52 -10.92
C ILE A 48 14.17 0.72 -11.55
N ASP A 49 13.81 0.97 -12.80
CA ASP A 49 14.00 2.28 -13.40
C ASP A 49 12.82 3.18 -13.01
N SER A 50 12.94 3.84 -11.86
CA SER A 50 11.87 4.69 -11.34
C SER A 50 11.98 6.08 -11.97
N SER A 51 10.87 6.61 -12.48
CA SER A 51 10.84 7.99 -12.99
C SER A 51 10.74 9.04 -11.87
N LEU A 52 11.11 8.72 -10.63
CA LEU A 52 10.97 9.61 -9.46
C LEU A 52 12.15 10.57 -9.26
N ASP A 53 13.15 10.54 -10.16
CA ASP A 53 14.39 11.35 -10.07
C ASP A 53 14.98 11.41 -8.65
N LEU A 54 15.11 10.23 -8.04
CA LEU A 54 15.66 10.06 -6.70
C LEU A 54 17.12 9.65 -6.78
N LYS A 55 17.96 10.32 -5.99
CA LYS A 55 19.38 10.00 -5.87
C LYS A 55 19.74 9.77 -4.41
N GLN A 56 20.42 8.67 -4.14
CA GLN A 56 20.83 8.32 -2.79
C GLN A 56 21.74 9.41 -2.21
N LYS A 57 21.54 9.73 -0.93
CA LYS A 57 22.21 10.80 -0.15
C LYS A 57 21.83 12.23 -0.53
N GLU A 58 20.97 12.43 -1.53
CA GLU A 58 20.45 13.75 -1.89
C GLU A 58 19.07 14.01 -1.27
N GLU A 59 18.67 15.29 -1.24
CA GLU A 59 17.32 15.69 -0.83
C GLU A 59 16.34 15.44 -1.99
N SER A 60 15.17 14.87 -1.66
CA SER A 60 14.09 14.68 -2.62
C SER A 60 13.15 15.89 -2.63
N SER A 61 12.70 16.28 -3.84
CA SER A 61 11.69 17.34 -4.04
C SER A 61 10.24 16.84 -3.90
N LEU A 62 10.04 15.54 -3.65
CA LEU A 62 8.71 14.94 -3.53
C LEU A 62 7.87 15.59 -2.41
N PRO A 63 6.54 15.62 -2.56
CA PRO A 63 5.61 16.13 -1.56
C PRO A 63 5.40 15.12 -0.43
N LEU A 64 6.42 14.93 0.40
CA LEU A 64 6.55 13.79 1.31
C LEU A 64 5.63 13.80 2.54
N PHE A 65 5.00 14.92 2.89
CA PHE A 65 4.26 15.01 4.15
C PHE A 65 2.88 15.66 3.99
N VAL A 66 1.85 15.05 4.57
CA VAL A 66 0.48 15.57 4.56
C VAL A 66 0.39 16.84 5.41
N ARG A 67 0.01 17.97 4.80
CA ARG A 67 -0.18 19.25 5.46
C ARG A 67 -1.63 19.50 5.86
N SER A 68 -2.57 19.18 4.98
CA SER A 68 -3.99 19.49 5.18
C SER A 68 -4.88 18.62 4.30
N ALA A 69 -6.09 18.35 4.80
CA ALA A 69 -7.17 17.85 3.98
C ALA A 69 -7.93 19.01 3.32
N PHE A 70 -8.86 18.68 2.44
CA PHE A 70 -9.78 19.63 1.78
C PHE A 70 -9.03 20.77 1.08
N PRO A 71 -8.30 20.46 -0.01
CA PRO A 71 -7.43 21.42 -0.69
C PRO A 71 -8.15 22.65 -1.23
N TYR A 72 -9.47 22.58 -1.42
CA TYR A 72 -10.31 23.68 -1.87
C TYR A 72 -10.55 24.74 -0.78
N LEU A 73 -10.22 24.45 0.48
CA LEU A 73 -10.32 25.39 1.60
C LEU A 73 -9.03 26.16 1.86
N ILE A 74 -7.93 25.83 1.18
CA ILE A 74 -6.61 26.41 1.46
C ILE A 74 -5.88 26.83 0.19
N LYS A 75 -5.13 27.93 0.26
CA LYS A 75 -4.21 28.31 -0.81
C LYS A 75 -2.98 27.38 -0.78
N ARG A 76 -2.67 26.76 -1.92
CA ARG A 76 -1.45 25.95 -2.09
C ARG A 76 -0.20 26.81 -2.17
N LYS A 77 0.89 26.33 -1.57
CA LYS A 77 2.23 26.91 -1.66
C LYS A 77 3.04 26.23 -2.78
N GLN A 78 4.13 26.85 -3.19
CA GLN A 78 5.05 26.28 -4.18
C GLN A 78 5.59 24.92 -3.70
N GLY A 79 5.66 23.96 -4.62
CA GLY A 79 6.11 22.59 -4.35
C GLY A 79 5.04 21.68 -3.74
N GLU A 80 3.90 22.21 -3.29
CA GLU A 80 2.81 21.38 -2.76
C GLU A 80 2.05 20.66 -3.88
N GLN A 81 1.66 19.42 -3.61
CA GLN A 81 0.91 18.59 -4.54
C GLN A 81 -0.33 18.00 -3.87
N LEU A 82 -1.30 17.61 -4.71
CA LEU A 82 -2.50 16.91 -4.25
C LEU A 82 -2.26 15.42 -4.40
N LEU A 83 -2.25 14.72 -3.27
CA LEU A 83 -2.16 13.26 -3.24
C LEU A 83 -3.47 12.68 -2.72
N GLU A 84 -3.74 11.43 -3.04
CA GLU A 84 -4.99 10.78 -2.65
C GLU A 84 -4.83 10.00 -1.34
N GLY A 85 -5.68 10.28 -0.35
CA GLY A 85 -5.78 9.56 0.92
C GLY A 85 -7.02 8.68 0.99
N TRP A 86 -6.90 7.51 1.62
CA TRP A 86 -7.99 6.53 1.74
C TRP A 86 -8.31 6.27 3.22
N SER A 87 -9.60 6.17 3.54
CA SER A 87 -10.03 5.69 4.85
C SER A 87 -9.49 4.27 5.09
N GLY A 88 -8.93 4.02 6.27
CA GLY A 88 -8.25 2.76 6.59
C GLY A 88 -6.80 2.65 6.13
N HIS A 89 -6.29 3.67 5.41
CA HIS A 89 -4.88 3.82 5.05
C HIS A 89 -4.27 5.03 5.76
N GLU A 90 -4.41 5.02 7.08
CA GLU A 90 -4.34 6.24 7.90
C GLU A 90 -2.96 6.91 7.93
N ARG A 91 -1.90 6.22 7.49
CA ARG A 91 -0.53 6.78 7.38
C ARG A 91 0.06 6.72 5.98
N SER A 92 -0.78 6.73 4.95
CA SER A 92 -0.29 6.61 3.57
C SER A 92 -1.12 7.38 2.55
N THR A 93 -0.46 7.99 1.58
CA THR A 93 -1.12 8.63 0.41
C THR A 93 -0.61 8.06 -0.90
N LEU A 94 -1.49 8.04 -1.90
CA LEU A 94 -1.17 7.60 -3.24
C LEU A 94 -0.62 8.78 -4.05
N PHE A 95 0.60 8.61 -4.54
CA PHE A 95 1.34 9.60 -5.29
C PHE A 95 0.98 9.60 -6.78
N THR A 96 0.98 8.44 -7.42
CA THR A 96 0.66 8.31 -8.85
C THR A 96 0.10 6.92 -9.20
N ARG A 97 -0.57 6.83 -10.35
CA ARG A 97 -1.10 5.59 -10.95
C ARG A 97 -0.49 5.33 -12.34
N LYS A 98 0.82 5.53 -12.49
CA LYS A 98 1.52 5.33 -13.75
C LYS A 98 2.02 3.88 -13.84
N LYS A 99 1.65 3.17 -14.91
CA LYS A 99 2.13 1.79 -15.15
C LYS A 99 3.63 1.78 -15.45
N PHE A 100 4.37 0.85 -14.85
CA PHE A 100 5.78 0.56 -15.14
C PHE A 100 6.12 -0.90 -14.78
N LYS A 101 7.30 -1.36 -15.19
CA LYS A 101 7.82 -2.68 -14.84
C LYS A 101 9.12 -2.57 -14.04
N ASP A 102 9.37 -3.57 -13.20
CA ASP A 102 10.72 -3.81 -12.67
C ASP A 102 11.62 -4.50 -13.73
N LYS A 103 12.90 -4.68 -13.40
CA LYS A 103 13.88 -5.37 -14.26
C LYS A 103 13.55 -6.84 -14.55
N GLN A 104 12.70 -7.47 -13.73
CA GLN A 104 12.23 -8.84 -13.95
C GLN A 104 10.89 -8.89 -14.70
N GLY A 105 10.39 -7.74 -15.17
CA GLY A 105 9.18 -7.64 -15.97
C GLY A 105 7.86 -7.63 -15.19
N ARG A 106 7.90 -7.59 -13.84
CA ARG A 106 6.68 -7.50 -13.01
C ARG A 106 6.06 -6.12 -13.14
N TRP A 107 4.75 -6.06 -13.31
CA TRP A 107 4.01 -4.81 -13.45
C TRP A 107 3.69 -4.15 -12.11
N TYR A 108 3.73 -2.82 -12.11
CA TYR A 108 3.31 -1.93 -11.04
C TYR A 108 2.58 -0.73 -11.65
N ARG A 109 1.73 -0.06 -10.87
CA ARG A 109 0.98 1.13 -11.26
C ARG A 109 0.84 2.12 -10.12
N ASP A 110 0.38 1.64 -8.97
CA ASP A 110 0.11 2.49 -7.82
C ASP A 110 1.41 2.72 -7.05
N VAL A 111 1.83 3.98 -6.95
CA VAL A 111 2.97 4.39 -6.12
C VAL A 111 2.45 5.18 -4.93
N ASP A 112 2.82 4.77 -3.72
CA ASP A 112 2.36 5.38 -2.49
C ASP A 112 3.49 5.72 -1.53
N PHE A 113 3.20 6.60 -0.58
CA PHE A 113 4.10 7.01 0.50
C PHE A 113 3.53 6.53 1.83
N LYS A 114 4.26 5.69 2.57
CA LYS A 114 3.92 5.25 3.94
C LYS A 114 4.75 6.03 4.96
N GLY A 115 4.11 6.48 6.05
CA GLY A 115 4.73 7.27 7.12
C GLY A 115 4.61 8.79 6.93
N ASN A 116 3.71 9.25 6.05
CA ASN A 116 3.61 10.66 5.64
C ASN A 116 2.61 11.50 6.44
N GLY A 117 2.31 11.11 7.67
CA GLY A 117 1.35 11.78 8.55
C GLY A 117 0.06 10.99 8.72
N TYR A 118 -0.73 11.37 9.72
CA TYR A 118 -1.98 10.68 10.07
C TYR A 118 -3.19 11.33 9.39
N VAL A 119 -4.05 10.51 8.77
CA VAL A 119 -5.25 10.91 8.04
C VAL A 119 -6.42 10.03 8.48
N ARG A 120 -7.45 10.63 9.07
CA ARG A 120 -8.69 9.93 9.44
C ARG A 120 -9.90 10.75 9.02
N ASN A 121 -10.91 10.13 8.41
CA ASN A 121 -12.19 10.76 8.06
C ASN A 121 -12.10 12.08 7.27
N GLY A 122 -11.09 12.25 6.40
CA GLY A 122 -10.88 13.51 5.70
C GLY A 122 -10.43 14.66 6.61
N THR A 123 -10.21 14.44 7.90
CA THR A 123 -9.48 15.36 8.76
C THR A 123 -8.01 14.95 8.78
N VAL A 124 -7.13 15.87 8.40
CA VAL A 124 -5.73 15.79 8.83
C VAL A 124 -5.77 16.11 10.31
N GLU A 125 -5.76 15.09 11.17
CA GLU A 125 -5.81 15.25 12.65
C GLU A 125 -4.48 15.79 13.22
N LEU A 126 -3.80 16.63 12.43
CA LEU A 126 -2.47 17.18 12.61
C LEU A 126 -1.34 16.19 12.27
N PRO A 127 -0.31 16.68 11.58
CA PRO A 127 0.96 15.97 11.51
C PRO A 127 1.62 16.07 12.91
N GLY A 128 1.87 14.91 13.53
CA GLY A 128 2.20 14.83 14.96
C GLY A 128 1.06 15.19 15.92
N GLY A 129 -0.20 15.23 15.47
CA GLY A 129 -1.35 15.28 16.37
C GLY A 129 -1.26 14.16 17.37
N VAL A 130 -1.64 14.46 18.62
CA VAL A 130 -1.72 13.48 19.71
C VAL A 130 -2.46 12.31 19.10
N ALA A 131 -1.72 11.23 18.83
CA ALA A 131 -2.21 9.90 19.02
C ALA A 131 -3.26 10.00 20.14
N ARG A 132 -4.38 9.30 20.10
CA ARG A 132 -4.64 8.66 21.39
C ARG A 132 -3.38 7.82 21.62
N ALA A 133 -2.36 8.38 22.30
CA ALA A 133 -1.61 7.65 23.27
C ALA A 133 -2.75 6.98 23.98
N GLY A 134 -2.99 5.70 23.67
CA GLY A 134 -4.06 4.97 24.32
C GLY A 134 -3.95 5.35 25.79
N LEU A 135 -5.08 5.74 26.41
CA LEU A 135 -5.19 5.93 27.84
C LEU A 135 -3.84 6.19 28.52
N VAL A 136 -3.27 7.41 28.47
CA VAL A 136 -2.02 7.79 29.19
C VAL A 136 -1.08 6.59 29.45
N GLY A 137 -0.29 6.17 28.46
CA GLY A 137 0.58 4.98 28.61
C GLY A 137 0.96 4.22 27.35
N VAL A 138 0.46 4.60 26.15
CA VAL A 138 0.81 3.91 24.89
C VAL A 138 1.65 4.81 23.97
N PRO A 139 2.86 4.39 23.55
CA PRO A 139 3.86 5.24 22.87
C PRO A 139 3.83 5.17 21.33
N SER A 140 2.66 5.21 20.68
CA SER A 140 2.59 5.04 19.22
C SER A 140 2.39 6.36 18.45
N LEU A 141 3.39 6.72 17.64
CA LEU A 141 3.36 7.82 16.66
C LEU A 141 2.56 7.39 15.40
N PHE A 142 1.24 7.24 15.52
CA PHE A 142 0.34 6.58 14.53
C PHE A 142 0.47 7.03 13.05
N GLY A 143 0.98 8.23 12.76
CA GLY A 143 1.17 8.74 11.40
C GLY A 143 2.57 8.57 10.81
N LEU A 144 3.55 8.16 11.63
CA LEU A 144 4.96 8.06 11.22
C LEU A 144 5.36 6.60 11.01
N LEU A 145 6.49 6.41 10.33
CA LEU A 145 7.14 5.12 10.13
C LEU A 145 8.58 5.24 10.62
N GLU A 146 9.05 4.27 11.40
CA GLU A 146 10.44 4.24 11.84
C GLU A 146 11.35 3.70 10.74
N ILE A 147 12.54 4.27 10.58
CA ILE A 147 13.48 3.87 9.52
C ILE A 147 13.83 2.37 9.57
N LYS A 148 13.94 1.78 10.76
CA LYS A 148 14.23 0.35 10.92
C LYS A 148 13.10 -0.54 10.40
N GLU A 149 11.84 -0.11 10.58
CA GLU A 149 10.67 -0.80 10.03
C GLU A 149 10.64 -0.68 8.50
N ALA A 150 11.01 0.49 7.97
CA ALA A 150 11.12 0.72 6.52
C ALA A 150 12.16 -0.21 5.88
N PHE A 151 13.34 -0.38 6.50
CA PHE A 151 14.36 -1.32 6.03
C PHE A 151 13.90 -2.78 6.14
N LYS A 152 13.25 -3.16 7.25
CA LYS A 152 12.69 -4.51 7.40
C LYS A 152 11.65 -4.82 6.31
N GLU A 153 10.75 -3.88 6.00
CA GLU A 153 9.76 -4.03 4.93
C GLU A 153 10.42 -4.12 3.55
N TYR A 154 11.50 -3.37 3.30
CA TYR A 154 12.31 -3.49 2.08
C TYR A 154 12.95 -4.87 1.93
N GLU A 155 13.71 -5.34 2.92
CA GLU A 155 14.39 -6.63 2.85
C GLU A 155 13.40 -7.76 2.61
N LYS A 156 12.27 -7.78 3.34
CA LYS A 156 11.26 -8.82 3.18
C LYS A 156 10.50 -8.74 1.87
N SER A 157 10.23 -7.53 1.37
CA SER A 157 9.67 -7.32 0.03
C SER A 157 10.56 -7.94 -1.05
N GLU A 158 11.86 -7.67 -0.99
CA GLU A 158 12.83 -8.17 -1.99
C GLU A 158 13.00 -9.68 -1.89
N GLU A 159 13.09 -10.24 -0.68
CA GLU A 159 13.13 -11.69 -0.46
C GLU A 159 11.89 -12.40 -1.03
N PHE A 160 10.70 -11.84 -0.80
CA PHE A 160 9.45 -12.42 -1.27
C PHE A 160 9.35 -12.35 -2.80
N LEU A 161 9.70 -11.21 -3.39
CA LEU A 161 9.70 -11.05 -4.85
C LEU A 161 10.70 -12.01 -5.51
N ALA A 162 11.88 -12.20 -4.95
CA ALA A 162 12.87 -13.16 -5.42
C ALA A 162 12.35 -14.61 -5.33
N ALA A 163 11.53 -14.93 -4.33
CA ALA A 163 10.88 -16.23 -4.17
C ALA A 163 9.63 -16.41 -5.05
N GLY A 164 9.27 -15.44 -5.89
CA GLY A 164 8.06 -15.48 -6.72
C GLY A 164 6.76 -15.21 -5.93
N ILE A 165 6.86 -14.73 -4.69
CA ILE A 165 5.73 -14.31 -3.88
C ILE A 165 5.35 -12.89 -4.30
N ARG A 166 4.06 -12.63 -4.54
CA ARG A 166 3.60 -11.27 -4.85
C ARG A 166 3.72 -10.41 -3.59
N ALA A 167 4.58 -9.41 -3.64
CA ALA A 167 4.72 -8.38 -2.61
C ALA A 167 4.73 -6.97 -3.26
N PRO A 168 4.48 -5.90 -2.49
CA PRO A 168 4.82 -4.55 -2.89
C PRO A 168 6.31 -4.49 -3.20
N ARG A 169 6.71 -3.55 -4.04
CA ARG A 169 8.11 -3.27 -4.30
C ARG A 169 8.45 -1.92 -3.69
N ILE A 170 9.54 -1.85 -2.94
CA ILE A 170 9.97 -0.58 -2.35
C ILE A 170 10.81 0.16 -3.39
N LEU A 171 10.42 1.39 -3.74
CA LEU A 171 11.16 2.21 -4.70
C LEU A 171 12.31 2.96 -4.01
N ALA A 172 12.05 3.46 -2.82
CA ALA A 172 13.00 4.24 -2.04
C ALA A 172 12.64 4.26 -0.55
N ILE A 173 13.65 4.50 0.28
CA ILE A 173 13.48 4.89 1.68
C ILE A 173 14.07 6.29 1.82
N ILE A 174 13.29 7.21 2.41
CA ILE A 174 13.65 8.60 2.57
C ILE A 174 13.61 8.95 4.05
N ASN A 175 14.75 9.29 4.63
CA ASN A 175 14.84 9.74 6.01
C ASN A 175 14.33 11.18 6.12
N LEU A 176 13.45 11.46 7.07
CA LEU A 176 12.93 12.81 7.30
C LEU A 176 13.87 13.59 8.22
N GLU A 177 14.06 14.88 7.93
CA GLU A 177 14.75 15.84 8.82
C GLU A 177 13.80 16.91 9.36
N GLU A 178 12.63 17.03 8.72
CA GLU A 178 11.50 17.83 9.13
C GLU A 178 10.21 17.00 9.09
N ILE A 179 9.29 17.33 9.98
CA ILE A 179 7.89 16.93 9.91
C ILE A 179 7.02 18.17 9.73
N ILE A 180 5.73 17.98 9.47
CA ILE A 180 4.77 19.06 9.67
C ILE A 180 4.22 18.91 11.10
N TYR A 181 3.96 20.00 11.81
CA TYR A 181 3.27 20.03 13.10
C TYR A 181 2.53 21.34 13.27
N GLY A 182 1.27 21.30 13.72
CA GLY A 182 0.45 22.52 13.86
C GLY A 182 0.27 23.31 12.54
N GLY A 183 0.30 22.63 11.39
CA GLY A 183 0.19 23.24 10.06
C GLY A 183 1.48 23.87 9.51
N GLY A 184 2.58 23.86 10.27
CA GLY A 184 3.89 24.38 9.85
C GLY A 184 4.97 23.29 9.80
N LYS A 185 6.09 23.57 9.13
CA LYS A 185 7.26 22.67 9.15
C LYS A 185 7.99 22.79 10.49
N LEU A 186 8.46 21.67 11.02
CA LEU A 186 9.20 21.58 12.28
C LEU A 186 10.38 20.62 12.11
N SER A 187 11.59 21.07 12.44
CA SER A 187 12.77 20.20 12.43
C SER A 187 12.65 19.08 13.47
N LEU A 188 13.27 17.92 13.20
CA LEU A 188 13.25 16.81 14.15
C LEU A 188 13.88 17.15 15.50
N GLU A 189 14.93 17.97 15.50
CA GLU A 189 15.56 18.46 16.74
C GLU A 189 14.55 19.18 17.63
N LYS A 190 13.84 20.18 17.08
CA LYS A 190 12.80 20.91 17.81
C LYS A 190 11.61 20.01 18.18
N ALA A 191 11.27 19.04 17.35
CA ALA A 191 10.21 18.08 17.66
C ALA A 191 10.59 17.20 18.88
N ARG A 192 11.85 16.81 19.00
CA ARG A 192 12.39 16.04 20.14
C ARG A 192 12.46 16.88 21.41
N GLU A 193 12.94 18.12 21.32
CA GLU A 193 12.97 19.07 22.44
C GLU A 193 11.57 19.28 23.04
N ARG A 194 10.54 19.31 22.19
CA ARG A 194 9.13 19.46 22.57
C ARG A 194 8.47 18.16 23.02
N GLY A 195 9.17 17.03 23.02
CA GLY A 195 8.60 15.72 23.35
C GLY A 195 7.55 15.20 22.37
N ILE A 196 7.48 15.75 21.15
CA ILE A 196 6.55 15.31 20.11
C ILE A 196 7.01 13.98 19.51
N ILE A 197 8.33 13.80 19.37
CA ILE A 197 8.97 12.59 18.87
C ILE A 197 10.01 12.12 19.90
N ASN A 198 10.06 10.80 20.14
CA ASN A 198 11.07 10.19 21.00
C ASN A 198 12.49 10.48 20.48
N LYS A 199 13.48 10.64 21.37
CA LYS A 199 14.85 10.99 20.99
C LYS A 199 15.45 10.02 19.97
N ASP A 200 15.21 8.73 20.15
CA ASP A 200 15.78 7.67 19.32
C ASP A 200 14.94 7.33 18.08
N PHE A 201 13.73 7.89 17.97
CA PHE A 201 12.88 7.64 16.82
C PHE A 201 13.39 8.41 15.59
N GLN A 202 13.61 7.67 14.51
CA GLN A 202 14.05 8.19 13.23
C GLN A 202 12.92 8.02 12.20
N PRO A 203 12.13 9.07 11.93
CA PRO A 203 11.03 8.99 10.98
C PRO A 203 11.53 8.87 9.55
N ALA A 204 10.89 7.98 8.79
CA ALA A 204 11.16 7.78 7.36
C ALA A 204 9.86 7.74 6.56
N ILE A 205 9.98 8.00 5.26
CA ILE A 205 8.98 7.68 4.25
C ILE A 205 9.43 6.45 3.50
N LEU A 206 8.55 5.46 3.43
CA LEU A 206 8.71 4.29 2.58
C LEU A 206 7.91 4.52 1.29
N VAL A 207 8.60 4.62 0.16
CA VAL A 207 7.98 4.76 -1.16
C VAL A 207 7.72 3.37 -1.72
N ARG A 208 6.46 3.01 -1.91
CA ARG A 208 6.05 1.64 -2.31
C ARG A 208 5.35 1.64 -3.65
N ALA A 209 5.48 0.54 -4.36
CA ALA A 209 4.82 0.29 -5.63
C ALA A 209 3.99 -1.00 -5.57
N PHE A 210 2.79 -0.94 -6.13
CA PHE A 210 1.81 -2.01 -6.19
C PHE A 210 1.24 -2.13 -7.61
N GLY A 211 0.64 -3.26 -7.96
CA GLY A 211 -0.30 -3.28 -9.09
C GLY A 211 -1.53 -2.45 -8.75
N THR A 212 -2.17 -2.77 -7.63
CA THR A 212 -3.14 -1.91 -6.96
C THR A 212 -2.88 -1.88 -5.46
N ARG A 213 -2.98 -0.72 -4.81
CA ARG A 213 -2.87 -0.63 -3.34
C ARG A 213 -4.18 -0.95 -2.62
N ALA A 214 -5.28 -1.08 -3.38
CA ALA A 214 -6.59 -1.40 -2.83
C ALA A 214 -6.60 -2.80 -2.23
N ARG A 215 -7.37 -3.00 -1.16
CA ARG A 215 -7.41 -4.22 -0.34
C ARG A 215 -8.86 -4.75 -0.23
N PRO A 216 -9.10 -6.05 0.07
CA PRO A 216 -10.43 -6.56 0.36
C PRO A 216 -11.18 -5.77 1.43
N ARG A 217 -10.47 -5.26 2.45
CA ARG A 217 -11.10 -4.37 3.43
C ARG A 217 -11.65 -3.11 2.81
N ASP A 218 -10.97 -2.46 1.86
CA ASP A 218 -11.42 -1.16 1.31
C ASP A 218 -12.82 -1.27 0.69
N ILE A 219 -13.10 -2.43 0.08
CA ILE A 219 -14.38 -2.74 -0.57
C ILE A 219 -15.37 -3.48 0.34
N SER A 220 -15.02 -3.74 1.61
CA SER A 220 -15.92 -4.37 2.57
C SER A 220 -17.00 -3.42 3.05
N GLU A 221 -18.05 -3.96 3.67
CA GLU A 221 -19.02 -3.15 4.40
C GLU A 221 -18.34 -2.39 5.56
N GLY A 222 -18.85 -1.20 5.90
CA GLY A 222 -18.34 -0.41 7.04
C GLY A 222 -17.15 0.54 6.77
N THR A 223 -16.55 0.56 5.57
CA THR A 223 -15.35 1.40 5.30
C THR A 223 -15.59 2.89 5.04
N GLY A 224 -16.82 3.38 5.21
CA GLY A 224 -17.20 4.76 4.88
C GLY A 224 -17.24 5.07 3.38
N LEU A 225 -16.71 4.19 2.52
CA LEU A 225 -16.82 4.32 1.06
C LEU A 225 -18.22 3.97 0.59
N ASN A 226 -18.77 4.82 -0.29
CA ASN A 226 -20.06 4.55 -0.93
C ASN A 226 -19.98 3.36 -1.91
N LYS A 227 -21.14 2.76 -2.20
CA LYS A 227 -21.25 1.55 -3.04
C LYS A 227 -20.66 1.74 -4.44
N GLU A 228 -20.82 2.91 -5.05
CA GLU A 228 -20.32 3.19 -6.39
C GLU A 228 -18.78 3.22 -6.41
N THR A 229 -18.15 3.86 -5.42
CA THR A 229 -16.70 3.85 -5.30
C THR A 229 -16.17 2.42 -5.15
N LYS A 230 -16.79 1.63 -4.27
CA LYS A 230 -16.36 0.24 -4.05
C LYS A 230 -16.41 -0.58 -5.33
N LYS A 231 -17.45 -0.37 -6.14
CA LYS A 231 -17.57 -0.98 -7.47
C LYS A 231 -16.45 -0.53 -8.40
N VAL A 232 -16.16 0.77 -8.49
CA VAL A 232 -15.05 1.30 -9.31
C VAL A 232 -13.71 0.69 -8.91
N ILE A 233 -13.41 0.61 -7.62
CA ILE A 233 -12.17 0.01 -7.10
C ILE A 233 -12.06 -1.46 -7.50
N LEU A 234 -13.15 -2.21 -7.38
CA LEU A 234 -13.19 -3.62 -7.70
C LEU A 234 -13.05 -3.89 -9.20
N GLU A 235 -13.75 -3.13 -10.05
CA GLU A 235 -13.63 -3.27 -11.50
C GLU A 235 -12.24 -2.84 -12.01
N ASP A 236 -11.63 -1.80 -11.41
CA ASP A 236 -10.26 -1.40 -11.70
C ASP A 236 -9.25 -2.52 -11.36
N ALA A 237 -9.39 -3.18 -10.20
CA ALA A 237 -8.55 -4.32 -9.85
C ALA A 237 -8.75 -5.51 -10.79
N LYS A 238 -9.99 -5.79 -11.20
CA LYS A 238 -10.30 -6.83 -12.19
C LYS A 238 -9.72 -6.52 -13.57
N GLU A 239 -9.75 -5.26 -14.01
CA GLU A 239 -9.16 -4.83 -15.28
C GLU A 239 -7.64 -5.03 -15.25
N LEU A 240 -6.96 -4.61 -14.19
CA LEU A 240 -5.52 -4.82 -14.02
C LEU A 240 -5.12 -6.30 -14.07
N VAL A 241 -5.84 -7.15 -13.34
CA VAL A 241 -5.58 -8.58 -13.31
C VAL A 241 -5.94 -9.22 -14.65
N GLY A 242 -7.03 -8.79 -15.28
CA GLY A 242 -7.41 -9.21 -16.63
C GLY A 242 -6.31 -8.92 -17.65
N GLU A 243 -5.73 -7.72 -17.64
CA GLU A 243 -4.59 -7.38 -18.50
C GLU A 243 -3.37 -8.29 -18.25
N GLU A 244 -3.04 -8.56 -16.98
CA GLU A 244 -1.94 -9.48 -16.62
C GLU A 244 -2.16 -10.89 -17.17
N LEU A 245 -3.41 -11.36 -17.18
CA LEU A 245 -3.82 -12.67 -17.70
C LEU A 245 -4.05 -12.67 -19.22
N GLY A 246 -3.78 -11.58 -19.93
CA GLY A 246 -4.07 -11.45 -21.37
C GLY A 246 -5.56 -11.37 -21.72
N ARG A 247 -6.42 -11.15 -20.72
CA ARG A 247 -7.88 -11.04 -20.76
C ARG A 247 -8.33 -9.58 -20.72
N GLY A 248 -7.82 -8.77 -21.65
CA GLY A 248 -8.16 -7.34 -21.74
C GLY A 248 -9.67 -7.07 -21.90
N LYS A 249 -10.05 -5.82 -22.19
CA LYS A 249 -11.45 -5.34 -22.17
C LYS A 249 -12.47 -6.15 -22.98
N ILE A 250 -12.00 -6.93 -23.96
CA ILE A 250 -12.84 -7.77 -24.83
C ILE A 250 -13.33 -9.04 -24.10
N ASN A 251 -12.55 -9.57 -23.16
CA ASN A 251 -12.88 -10.77 -22.40
C ASN A 251 -12.58 -10.58 -20.90
N PRO A 252 -13.28 -9.63 -20.24
CA PRO A 252 -13.00 -9.30 -18.84
C PRO A 252 -13.33 -10.47 -17.92
N LEU A 253 -12.64 -10.52 -16.77
CA LEU A 253 -12.93 -11.50 -15.72
C LEU A 253 -14.35 -11.29 -15.17
N THR A 254 -15.13 -12.35 -15.11
CA THR A 254 -16.34 -12.41 -14.28
C THR A 254 -15.97 -12.35 -12.80
N ASN A 255 -16.94 -12.04 -11.94
CA ASN A 255 -16.71 -12.01 -10.48
C ASN A 255 -16.27 -13.38 -9.94
N ALA A 256 -16.81 -14.48 -10.48
CA ALA A 256 -16.46 -15.82 -10.06
C ALA A 256 -15.03 -16.19 -10.51
N GLU A 257 -14.66 -15.89 -11.76
CA GLU A 257 -13.29 -16.12 -12.26
C GLU A 257 -12.25 -15.31 -11.48
N TYR A 258 -12.58 -14.05 -11.17
CA TYR A 258 -11.70 -13.20 -10.38
C TYR A 258 -11.54 -13.69 -8.93
N LEU A 259 -12.62 -14.13 -8.28
CA LEU A 259 -12.55 -14.73 -6.95
C LEU A 259 -11.70 -16.00 -6.96
N ASP A 260 -11.88 -16.85 -7.96
CA ASP A 260 -11.12 -18.10 -8.10
C ASP A 260 -9.62 -17.81 -8.30
N TRP A 261 -9.29 -16.89 -9.20
CA TRP A 261 -7.92 -16.40 -9.39
C TRP A 261 -7.32 -15.83 -8.10
N PHE A 262 -8.08 -14.96 -7.39
CA PHE A 262 -7.63 -14.33 -6.15
C PHE A 262 -7.32 -15.40 -5.09
N ALA A 263 -8.21 -16.38 -4.93
CA ALA A 263 -8.07 -17.44 -3.94
C ALA A 263 -6.88 -18.36 -4.24
N GLY A 264 -6.73 -18.78 -5.50
CA GLY A 264 -5.59 -19.59 -5.92
C GLY A 264 -4.25 -18.86 -5.74
N THR A 265 -4.18 -17.60 -6.18
CA THR A 265 -2.96 -16.78 -6.05
C THR A 265 -2.61 -16.54 -4.57
N LEU A 266 -3.61 -16.26 -3.72
CA LEU A 266 -3.36 -16.07 -2.29
C LEU A 266 -2.88 -17.36 -1.64
N GLY A 267 -3.53 -18.49 -1.94
CA GLY A 267 -3.14 -19.80 -1.44
C GLY A 267 -1.69 -20.11 -1.77
N TYR A 268 -1.29 -19.94 -3.04
CA TYR A 268 0.08 -20.14 -3.49
C TYR A 268 1.09 -19.23 -2.78
N ASN A 269 0.80 -17.92 -2.69
CA ASN A 269 1.67 -16.97 -1.99
C ASN A 269 1.87 -17.36 -0.52
N VAL A 270 0.81 -17.73 0.20
CA VAL A 270 0.88 -18.17 1.61
C VAL A 270 1.67 -19.48 1.73
N GLY A 271 1.45 -20.43 0.81
CA GLY A 271 2.22 -21.68 0.76
C GLY A 271 3.71 -21.42 0.58
N MET A 272 4.08 -20.50 -0.32
CA MET A 272 5.47 -20.12 -0.55
C MET A 272 6.10 -19.39 0.65
N VAL A 273 5.36 -18.54 1.36
CA VAL A 273 5.81 -17.94 2.63
C VAL A 273 6.12 -19.02 3.66
N HIS A 274 5.17 -19.95 3.89
CA HIS A 274 5.33 -21.01 4.87
C HIS A 274 6.43 -22.01 4.52
N ARG A 275 6.59 -22.33 3.23
CA ARG A 275 7.67 -23.20 2.74
C ARG A 275 9.06 -22.64 3.04
N ARG A 276 9.20 -21.31 3.14
CA ARG A 276 10.44 -20.64 3.56
C ARG A 276 10.64 -20.61 5.08
N GLY A 277 9.71 -21.21 5.84
CA GLY A 277 9.71 -21.18 7.29
C GLY A 277 9.31 -19.83 7.89
N ASP A 278 8.72 -18.95 7.07
CA ASP A 278 8.25 -17.63 7.51
C ASP A 278 6.74 -17.67 7.78
N LEU A 279 6.28 -16.82 8.70
CA LEU A 279 4.89 -16.49 8.98
C LEU A 279 4.73 -15.00 8.71
N HIS A 280 3.65 -14.58 8.06
CA HIS A 280 3.39 -13.15 7.90
C HIS A 280 2.94 -12.51 9.22
N GLY A 281 2.17 -13.23 10.03
CA GLY A 281 1.70 -12.82 11.36
C GLY A 281 0.38 -12.06 11.38
N LEU A 282 -0.10 -11.52 10.24
CA LEU A 282 -1.37 -10.80 10.16
C LEU A 282 -1.96 -10.75 8.72
N LEU A 283 -2.24 -11.90 8.11
CA LEU A 283 -2.85 -11.97 6.78
C LEU A 283 -4.37 -11.71 6.77
N SER A 284 -4.77 -10.52 7.22
CA SER A 284 -6.17 -10.10 7.11
C SER A 284 -6.46 -9.49 5.74
N GLY A 285 -7.73 -9.20 5.46
CA GLY A 285 -8.13 -8.39 4.30
C GLY A 285 -7.57 -6.96 4.27
N HIS A 286 -6.78 -6.55 5.27
CA HIS A 286 -5.95 -5.34 5.19
C HIS A 286 -4.60 -5.58 4.56
N ASN A 287 -3.97 -6.73 4.79
CA ASN A 287 -2.56 -6.92 4.47
C ASN A 287 -2.37 -7.69 3.16
N VAL A 288 -3.45 -7.77 2.37
CA VAL A 288 -3.49 -8.37 1.05
C VAL A 288 -4.14 -7.37 0.10
N THR A 289 -3.49 -7.02 -1.01
CA THR A 289 -4.10 -6.17 -2.04
C THR A 289 -5.08 -6.97 -2.91
N LEU A 290 -5.90 -6.26 -3.69
CA LEU A 290 -6.81 -6.86 -4.67
C LEU A 290 -6.06 -7.54 -5.84
N ASP A 291 -4.78 -7.22 -6.07
CA ASP A 291 -3.89 -8.01 -6.94
C ASP A 291 -3.01 -9.01 -6.16
N VAL A 292 -3.42 -9.37 -4.94
CA VAL A 292 -2.86 -10.42 -4.08
C VAL A 292 -1.39 -10.22 -3.69
N ARG A 293 -0.98 -8.97 -3.46
CA ARG A 293 0.33 -8.67 -2.86
C ARG A 293 0.24 -8.69 -1.34
N LEU A 294 1.17 -9.37 -0.69
CA LEU A 294 1.29 -9.42 0.77
C LEU A 294 2.00 -8.15 1.27
N CYS A 295 1.33 -7.38 2.13
CA CYS A 295 1.75 -6.04 2.56
C CYS A 295 1.97 -5.96 4.06
N ASP A 296 2.63 -4.89 4.54
CA ASP A 296 2.91 -4.68 5.96
C ASP A 296 3.77 -5.85 6.52
N LEU A 297 4.90 -6.06 5.83
CA LEU A 297 5.86 -7.15 6.04
C LEU A 297 6.79 -6.94 7.25
N ASP A 298 6.63 -5.84 7.97
CA ASP A 298 7.32 -5.56 9.23
C ASP A 298 6.93 -6.54 10.34
N THR A 299 5.83 -7.27 10.17
CA THR A 299 5.35 -8.31 11.10
C THR A 299 5.85 -9.73 10.80
N VAL A 300 6.55 -9.93 9.68
CA VAL A 300 7.05 -11.26 9.29
C VAL A 300 8.04 -11.79 10.34
N GLU A 301 7.82 -13.04 10.74
CA GLU A 301 8.66 -13.80 11.68
C GLU A 301 8.83 -15.26 11.25
N LYS A 302 9.63 -16.03 11.99
CA LYS A 302 9.78 -17.48 11.73
C LYS A 302 8.61 -18.26 12.33
N ILE A 303 8.14 -19.27 11.60
CA ILE A 303 7.16 -20.23 12.13
C ILE A 303 7.78 -20.97 13.31
N LYS A 304 7.14 -20.91 14.48
CA LYS A 304 7.62 -21.59 15.69
C LYS A 304 7.01 -22.99 15.82
N ASN A 305 5.79 -23.17 15.32
CA ASN A 305 5.05 -24.43 15.40
C ASN A 305 3.96 -24.54 14.33
N ASN A 306 3.47 -25.76 14.12
CA ASN A 306 2.42 -26.04 13.12
C ASN A 306 1.09 -25.34 13.44
N LYS A 307 0.79 -25.04 14.71
CA LYS A 307 -0.46 -24.38 15.10
C LYS A 307 -0.53 -22.96 14.55
N GLU A 308 0.52 -22.16 14.71
CA GLU A 308 0.63 -20.79 14.16
C GLU A 308 0.38 -20.77 12.65
N ARG A 309 1.01 -21.71 11.95
CA ARG A 309 0.86 -21.88 10.51
C ARG A 309 -0.59 -22.18 10.10
N LEU A 310 -1.24 -23.13 10.78
CA LEU A 310 -2.64 -23.49 10.54
C LEU A 310 -3.59 -22.33 10.89
N ASP A 311 -3.27 -21.56 11.93
CA ASP A 311 -4.01 -20.36 12.31
C ASP A 311 -3.93 -19.28 11.22
N GLU A 312 -2.74 -19.01 10.67
CA GLU A 312 -2.57 -18.06 9.57
C GLU A 312 -3.31 -18.49 8.30
N ILE A 313 -3.30 -19.78 7.94
CA ILE A 313 -4.10 -20.33 6.83
C ILE A 313 -5.58 -20.03 7.03
N ARG A 314 -6.11 -20.37 8.22
CA ARG A 314 -7.52 -20.13 8.56
C ARG A 314 -7.85 -18.65 8.52
N PHE A 315 -6.97 -17.81 9.06
CA PHE A 315 -7.14 -16.37 9.11
C PHE A 315 -7.16 -15.75 7.71
N ALA A 316 -6.17 -16.05 6.87
CA ALA A 316 -6.09 -15.60 5.48
C ALA A 316 -7.33 -16.00 4.68
N ARG A 317 -7.72 -17.27 4.76
CA ARG A 317 -8.91 -17.80 4.08
C ARG A 317 -10.19 -17.10 4.53
N ASN A 318 -10.40 -17.00 5.84
CA ASN A 318 -11.66 -16.52 6.38
C ASN A 318 -11.80 -14.99 6.30
N HIS A 319 -10.73 -14.23 6.48
CA HIS A 319 -10.81 -12.77 6.48
C HIS A 319 -10.68 -12.17 5.07
N SER A 320 -9.82 -12.73 4.21
CA SER A 320 -9.64 -12.19 2.86
C SER A 320 -10.74 -12.70 1.91
N LEU A 321 -11.00 -14.02 1.87
CA LEU A 321 -11.96 -14.57 0.90
C LEU A 321 -13.41 -14.24 1.24
N LYS A 322 -13.80 -14.29 2.53
CA LYS A 322 -15.18 -13.97 2.93
C LYS A 322 -15.53 -12.51 2.61
N GLY A 323 -14.58 -11.60 2.86
CA GLY A 323 -14.71 -10.19 2.45
C GLY A 323 -14.93 -10.06 0.94
N MET A 324 -14.11 -10.76 0.15
CA MET A 324 -14.24 -10.76 -1.31
C MET A 324 -15.58 -11.30 -1.80
N VAL A 325 -16.07 -12.43 -1.25
CA VAL A 325 -17.38 -13.02 -1.64
C VAL A 325 -18.51 -12.03 -1.42
N SER A 326 -18.52 -11.35 -0.27
CA SER A 326 -19.51 -10.31 0.05
C SER A 326 -19.42 -9.13 -0.92
N SER A 327 -18.21 -8.60 -1.15
CA SER A 327 -17.99 -7.44 -2.02
C SER A 327 -18.29 -7.72 -3.49
N LEU A 328 -18.06 -8.96 -3.95
CA LEU A 328 -18.38 -9.44 -5.30
C LEU A 328 -19.85 -9.84 -5.47
N LYS A 329 -20.65 -9.82 -4.39
CA LYS A 329 -22.06 -10.26 -4.35
C LYS A 329 -22.25 -11.70 -4.86
N LEU A 330 -21.36 -12.58 -4.43
CA LEU A 330 -21.41 -14.00 -4.79
C LEU A 330 -22.15 -14.79 -3.70
N SER A 331 -22.66 -15.97 -4.07
CA SER A 331 -23.28 -16.89 -3.12
C SER A 331 -22.25 -17.50 -2.17
N GLU A 332 -22.72 -18.04 -1.05
CA GLU A 332 -21.87 -18.76 -0.11
C GLU A 332 -21.20 -20.00 -0.75
N SER A 333 -21.85 -20.64 -1.73
CA SER A 333 -21.23 -21.73 -2.49
C SER A 333 -19.93 -21.32 -3.20
N CYS A 334 -19.83 -20.08 -3.67
CA CYS A 334 -18.59 -19.54 -4.25
C CYS A 334 -17.46 -19.44 -3.21
N PHE A 335 -17.77 -19.19 -1.93
CA PHE A 335 -16.77 -19.21 -0.86
C PHE A 335 -16.13 -20.60 -0.74
N TYR A 336 -16.93 -21.67 -0.73
CA TYR A 336 -16.40 -23.04 -0.59
C TYR A 336 -15.54 -23.46 -1.79
N ILE A 337 -15.95 -23.06 -3.01
CA ILE A 337 -15.14 -23.29 -4.22
C ILE A 337 -13.81 -22.55 -4.11
N ALA A 338 -13.83 -21.26 -3.77
CA ALA A 338 -12.64 -20.44 -3.60
C ALA A 338 -11.74 -20.97 -2.46
N ALA A 339 -12.31 -21.38 -1.34
CA ALA A 339 -11.59 -21.97 -0.21
C ALA A 339 -10.88 -23.28 -0.60
N ASN A 340 -11.51 -24.11 -1.42
CA ASN A 340 -10.90 -25.32 -1.96
C ASN A 340 -9.76 -24.98 -2.93
N ASN A 341 -9.93 -23.99 -3.81
CA ASN A 341 -8.86 -23.57 -4.71
C ASN A 341 -7.67 -22.96 -3.95
N PHE A 342 -7.93 -22.12 -2.93
CA PHE A 342 -6.92 -21.63 -2.00
C PHE A 342 -6.13 -22.79 -1.39
N GLN A 343 -6.82 -23.80 -0.85
CA GLN A 343 -6.15 -24.92 -0.18
C GLN A 343 -5.31 -25.75 -1.15
N ARG A 344 -5.83 -26.01 -2.36
CA ARG A 344 -5.10 -26.72 -3.41
C ARG A 344 -3.85 -25.96 -3.85
N SER A 345 -3.97 -24.66 -4.05
CA SER A 345 -2.86 -23.77 -4.46
C SER A 345 -1.85 -23.56 -3.33
N TYR A 346 -2.28 -23.57 -2.08
CA TYR A 346 -1.38 -23.61 -0.93
C TYR A 346 -0.48 -24.84 -0.97
N TYR A 347 -1.08 -26.03 -1.13
CA TYR A 347 -0.31 -27.27 -1.16
C TYR A 347 0.56 -27.43 -2.42
N SER A 348 0.23 -26.74 -3.53
CA SER A 348 1.06 -26.80 -4.74
C SER A 348 2.40 -26.06 -4.60
N ALA A 349 2.54 -25.19 -3.61
CA ALA A 349 3.82 -24.54 -3.29
C ALA A 349 4.87 -25.53 -2.76
N PHE A 350 4.44 -26.68 -2.23
CA PHE A 350 5.27 -27.70 -1.61
C PHE A 350 5.58 -28.85 -2.57
N HIS A 351 6.82 -29.32 -2.57
CA HIS A 351 7.20 -30.54 -3.27
C HIS A 351 6.42 -31.74 -2.72
N GLU A 352 6.28 -32.79 -3.52
CA GLU A 352 5.49 -33.97 -3.14
C GLU A 352 5.99 -34.63 -1.85
N GLY A 353 7.31 -34.63 -1.61
CA GLY A 353 7.90 -35.10 -0.37
C GLY A 353 7.53 -34.24 0.85
N GLU A 354 7.48 -32.92 0.70
CA GLU A 354 7.15 -31.99 1.79
C GLU A 354 5.69 -32.17 2.24
N ARG A 355 4.76 -32.36 1.27
CA ARG A 355 3.33 -32.56 1.53
C ARG A 355 3.02 -33.79 2.40
N ARG A 356 3.80 -34.86 2.27
CA ARG A 356 3.57 -36.14 2.98
C ARG A 356 3.92 -36.06 4.48
N TYR A 357 4.81 -35.14 4.87
CA TYR A 357 5.27 -35.00 6.26
C TYR A 357 4.54 -33.91 7.04
N GLY A 358 3.41 -33.42 6.51
CA GLY A 358 2.62 -32.39 7.18
C GLY A 358 3.30 -31.02 7.15
N TRP A 359 4.13 -30.75 6.15
CA TRP A 359 4.53 -29.39 5.77
C TRP A 359 3.48 -28.75 4.85
#